data_AF-A0A1A8ZIB8-F1
#
_entry.id   AF-A0A1A8ZIB8-F1
#
_cell.length_a   1.000
_cell.length_b   1.000
_cell.length_c   1.000
_cell.angle_alpha   90.00
_cell.angle_beta   90.00
_cell.angle_gamma   90.00
#
_symmetry.space_group_name_H-M   'P 1'
#
loop_
_entity.id
_entity.type
_entity.pdbx_description
1 polymer ?
#
loop_
_entity_poly.entity_id
_entity_poly.type
_entity_poly.pdbx_seq_one_letter_code
_entity_poly.pdbx_strand_id
1 'polypeptide(L)'
;MFAFGVTDGVAAAGGVRHGDPMDAAVVLVHGPSVGPSTWAPVAARLRASGAVTVVPPLLGVADAGPPFWPSVAETVGGSIGGLPRWTAWWDESDVAPMFPDPQTRRVVSAEQPRLPLSYYEQKVPVPDGWDDAACGYLLFGPPYEQAAQDARERGWDVDHVPGLHLHQLVDPDR
;
A
#
# COMPACT_ATOMS: atom_id res chain seq x y z
N MET A 1 -3.66 6.21 13.42
CA MET A 1 -2.30 5.80 13.04
C MET A 1 -2.42 4.54 12.22
N PHE A 2 -2.14 4.59 10.92
CA PHE A 2 -2.05 3.38 10.10
C PHE A 2 -0.71 2.70 10.44
N ALA A 3 -0.74 1.75 11.37
CA ALA A 3 0.42 0.92 11.66
C ALA A 3 0.50 -0.18 10.60
N PHE A 4 1.31 0.03 9.56
CA PHE A 4 1.89 -1.09 8.81
C PHE A 4 3.00 -1.70 9.68
N GLY A 5 2.60 -2.56 10.62
CA GLY A 5 3.52 -3.52 11.21
C GLY A 5 3.61 -4.71 10.28
N VAL A 6 4.79 -4.98 9.71
CA VAL A 6 5.11 -6.32 9.21
C VAL A 6 5.19 -7.22 10.45
N THR A 7 4.05 -7.75 10.88
CA THR A 7 4.02 -8.92 11.75
C THR A 7 3.91 -10.14 10.84
N ASP A 8 4.86 -11.05 11.00
CA ASP A 8 4.80 -12.37 10.39
C ASP A 8 3.43 -13.02 10.68
N GLY A 9 2.76 -13.46 9.62
CA GLY A 9 1.63 -14.38 9.70
C GLY A 9 0.24 -13.75 9.80
N VAL A 10 -0.28 -13.26 8.67
CA VAL A 10 -1.69 -13.50 8.34
C VAL A 10 -1.72 -14.51 7.21
N ALA A 11 -2.26 -15.70 7.51
CA ALA A 11 -2.51 -16.72 6.53
C ALA A 11 -3.48 -16.19 5.46
N ALA A 12 -2.96 -15.84 4.29
CA ALA A 12 -3.75 -15.60 3.10
C ALA A 12 -4.29 -16.94 2.59
N ALA A 13 -5.50 -17.29 3.03
CA ALA A 13 -6.29 -18.35 2.40
C ALA A 13 -7.09 -17.76 1.25
N GLY A 14 -6.60 -17.91 0.02
CA GLY A 14 -7.35 -17.57 -1.19
C GLY A 14 -6.43 -17.15 -2.33
N GLY A 15 -6.19 -18.05 -3.28
CA GLY A 15 -5.42 -17.75 -4.48
C GLY A 15 -6.13 -16.71 -5.34
N VAL A 16 -5.50 -15.54 -5.49
CA VAL A 16 -5.96 -14.44 -6.35
C VAL A 16 -5.87 -14.87 -7.82
N ARG A 17 -7.00 -14.80 -8.53
CA ARG A 17 -7.04 -14.78 -9.99
C ARG A 17 -7.28 -13.34 -10.42
N HIS A 18 -6.26 -12.71 -11.01
CA HIS A 18 -6.31 -11.32 -11.46
C HIS A 18 -7.23 -11.20 -12.69
N GLY A 19 -8.30 -10.41 -12.59
CA GLY A 19 -9.30 -10.19 -13.64
C GLY A 19 -9.48 -8.71 -14.00
N ASP A 20 -9.28 -8.43 -15.29
CA ASP A 20 -9.45 -7.21 -16.12
C ASP A 20 -8.58 -5.96 -15.90
N PRO A 21 -8.10 -5.32 -17.00
CA PRO A 21 -6.93 -4.46 -16.97
C PRO A 21 -7.33 -3.02 -16.60
N MET A 22 -6.96 -2.62 -15.38
CA MET A 22 -6.25 -1.36 -15.22
C MET A 22 -5.15 -1.29 -16.29
N ASP A 23 -4.82 -0.13 -16.85
CA ASP A 23 -3.62 0.03 -17.70
C ASP A 23 -2.38 -0.46 -16.93
N ALA A 24 -2.12 -1.76 -17.03
CA ALA A 24 -1.18 -2.46 -16.19
C ALA A 24 0.17 -2.23 -16.83
N ALA A 25 1.00 -1.43 -16.16
CA ALA A 25 2.37 -1.25 -16.58
C ALA A 25 3.13 -2.56 -16.31
N VAL A 26 3.71 -3.14 -17.37
CA VAL A 26 4.64 -4.27 -17.25
C VAL A 26 6.02 -3.71 -16.99
N VAL A 27 6.58 -3.97 -15.81
CA VAL A 27 7.96 -3.60 -15.47
C VAL A 27 8.88 -4.79 -15.64
N LEU A 28 9.86 -4.68 -16.53
CA LEU A 28 10.84 -5.74 -16.78
C LEU A 28 12.13 -5.47 -16.01
N VAL A 29 12.33 -6.22 -14.93
CA VAL A 29 13.50 -6.15 -14.05
C VAL A 29 14.60 -7.05 -14.62
N HIS A 30 15.77 -6.49 -14.91
CA HIS A 30 16.95 -7.26 -15.33
C HIS A 30 17.85 -7.56 -14.11
N GLY A 31 18.74 -8.55 -14.21
CA GLY A 31 19.75 -8.77 -13.17
C GLY A 31 20.74 -7.59 -13.11
N PRO A 32 21.31 -7.22 -11.95
CA PRO A 32 22.23 -6.07 -11.84
C PRO A 32 23.54 -6.26 -12.62
N SER A 33 23.94 -7.52 -12.90
CA SER A 33 25.12 -7.85 -13.72
C SER A 33 24.88 -7.71 -15.22
N VAL A 34 23.65 -7.44 -15.64
CA VAL A 34 23.26 -7.22 -17.03
C VAL A 34 22.57 -5.87 -17.16
N GLY A 35 22.41 -5.37 -18.39
CA GLY A 35 21.76 -4.08 -18.65
C GLY A 35 20.33 -4.21 -19.16
N PRO A 36 19.57 -3.10 -19.26
CA PRO A 36 18.18 -3.11 -19.72
C PRO A 36 18.03 -3.61 -21.17
N SER A 37 19.11 -3.62 -21.96
CA SER A 37 19.13 -4.17 -23.31
C SER A 37 18.78 -5.66 -23.37
N THR A 38 18.97 -6.42 -22.28
CA THR A 38 18.54 -7.84 -22.23
C THR A 38 17.04 -8.01 -22.42
N TRP A 39 16.25 -6.99 -22.06
CA TRP A 39 14.80 -6.99 -22.22
C TRP A 39 14.32 -6.25 -23.47
N ALA A 40 15.20 -5.64 -24.27
CA ALA A 40 14.79 -4.81 -25.40
C ALA A 40 13.87 -5.53 -26.41
N PRO A 41 14.12 -6.79 -26.83
CA PRO A 41 13.22 -7.49 -27.74
C PRO A 41 11.84 -7.77 -27.15
N VAL A 42 11.78 -8.14 -25.86
CA VAL A 42 10.52 -8.44 -25.16
C VAL A 42 9.73 -7.16 -24.93
N ALA A 43 10.40 -6.09 -24.50
CA ALA A 43 9.78 -4.79 -24.30
C ALA A 43 9.20 -4.24 -25.62
N ALA A 44 9.89 -4.41 -26.75
CA ALA A 44 9.39 -4.02 -28.06
C ALA A 44 8.11 -4.78 -28.42
N ARG A 45 8.05 -6.10 -28.13
CA ARG A 45 6.87 -6.93 -28.42
C ARG A 45 5.67 -6.56 -27.54
N LEU A 46 5.89 -6.30 -26.24
CA LEU A 46 4.82 -5.87 -25.32
C LEU A 46 4.27 -4.49 -25.68
N ARG A 47 5.15 -3.55 -26.04
CA ARG A 47 4.72 -2.23 -26.53
C ARG A 47 3.95 -2.33 -27.84
N ALA A 48 4.39 -3.19 -28.76
CA ALA A 48 3.67 -3.45 -30.01
C ALA A 48 2.28 -4.06 -29.80
N SER A 49 2.04 -4.75 -28.68
CA SER A 49 0.72 -5.24 -28.29
C SER A 49 -0.11 -4.23 -27.48
N GLY A 50 0.36 -2.97 -27.35
CA GLY A 50 -0.34 -1.91 -26.64
C GLY A 50 -0.11 -1.87 -25.13
N ALA A 51 0.76 -2.72 -24.57
CA ALA A 51 1.04 -2.70 -23.14
C ALA A 51 1.97 -1.54 -22.77
N VAL A 52 1.62 -0.80 -21.72
CA VAL A 52 2.54 0.13 -21.07
C VAL A 52 3.70 -0.67 -20.50
N THR A 53 4.92 -0.49 -21.03
CA THR A 53 6.08 -1.31 -20.64
C THR A 53 7.26 -0.44 -20.25
N VAL A 54 7.76 -0.66 -19.03
CA VAL A 54 8.90 0.07 -18.44
C VAL A 54 10.07 -0.90 -18.25
N VAL A 55 11.28 -0.46 -18.60
CA VAL A 55 12.52 -1.22 -18.36
C VAL A 55 13.47 -0.31 -17.58
N PRO A 56 13.41 -0.30 -16.24
CA PRO A 56 14.26 0.55 -15.44
C PRO A 56 15.72 0.11 -15.57
N PRO A 57 16.67 1.05 -15.78
CA PRO A 57 18.09 0.72 -15.73
C PRO A 57 18.52 0.48 -14.28
N LEU A 58 18.97 -0.73 -13.96
CA LEU A 58 19.50 -1.08 -12.62
C LEU A 58 21.02 -1.04 -12.55
N LEU A 59 21.68 -0.40 -13.53
CA LEU A 59 23.13 -0.41 -13.71
C LEU A 59 23.94 0.25 -12.57
N GLY A 60 23.29 0.99 -11.67
CA GLY A 60 23.92 1.59 -10.48
C GLY A 60 23.48 0.98 -9.15
N VAL A 61 22.60 -0.03 -9.15
CA VAL A 61 22.09 -0.63 -7.91
C VAL A 61 23.19 -1.37 -7.15
N ALA A 62 24.15 -1.99 -7.86
CA ALA A 62 25.27 -2.68 -7.23
C ALA A 62 26.21 -1.72 -6.48
N ASP A 63 26.28 -0.45 -6.91
CA ASP A 63 27.13 0.57 -6.30
C ASP A 63 26.59 1.07 -4.95
N ALA A 64 25.28 0.89 -4.70
CA ALA A 64 24.64 1.26 -3.43
C ALA A 64 25.00 0.32 -2.26
N GLY A 65 25.57 -0.85 -2.55
CA GLY A 65 25.87 -1.88 -1.55
C GLY A 65 24.63 -2.65 -1.05
N PRO A 66 24.82 -3.76 -0.31
CA PRO A 66 23.72 -4.54 0.24
C PRO A 66 23.03 -3.85 1.43
N PRO A 67 21.72 -4.10 1.67
CA PRO A 67 20.85 -4.98 0.89
C PRO A 67 20.42 -4.35 -0.44
N PHE A 68 20.62 -5.07 -1.55
CA PHE A 68 20.39 -4.53 -2.90
C PHE A 68 18.89 -4.39 -3.25
N TRP A 69 18.03 -5.22 -2.66
CA TRP A 69 16.61 -5.27 -3.01
C TRP A 69 15.83 -3.97 -2.73
N PRO A 70 16.05 -3.27 -1.59
CA PRO A 70 15.52 -1.91 -1.40
C PRO A 70 15.89 -0.95 -2.54
N SER A 71 17.15 -0.89 -2.96
CA SER A 71 17.58 -0.02 -4.07
C SER A 71 16.98 -0.44 -5.43
N VAL A 72 16.77 -1.74 -5.65
CA VAL A 72 16.01 -2.23 -6.82
C VAL A 72 14.56 -1.74 -6.74
N ALA A 73 13.90 -1.91 -5.59
CA ALA A 73 12.50 -1.53 -5.38
C ALA A 73 12.31 -0.02 -5.55
N GLU A 74 13.24 0.80 -5.04
CA GLU A 74 13.23 2.25 -5.22
C GLU A 74 13.40 2.64 -6.70
N THR A 75 14.36 2.05 -7.40
CA THR A 75 14.59 2.33 -8.83
C THR A 75 13.39 1.92 -9.69
N VAL A 76 12.80 0.76 -9.40
CA VAL A 76 11.56 0.30 -10.04
C VAL A 76 10.41 1.23 -9.71
N GLY A 77 10.23 1.57 -8.43
CA GLY A 77 9.18 2.43 -7.91
C GLY A 77 9.24 3.86 -8.46
N GLY A 78 10.43 4.41 -8.68
CA GLY A 78 10.62 5.71 -9.33
C GLY A 78 10.44 5.68 -10.85
N SER A 79 10.62 4.52 -11.48
CA SER A 79 10.38 4.35 -12.93
C SER A 79 8.90 4.26 -13.31
N ILE A 80 8.04 4.03 -12.32
CA ILE A 80 6.58 4.10 -12.43
C ILE A 80 6.11 5.37 -11.72
N GLY A 81 5.09 6.07 -12.26
CA GLY A 81 4.62 7.36 -11.74
C GLY A 81 3.90 7.30 -10.38
N GLY A 82 4.26 6.35 -9.51
CA GLY A 82 3.62 6.05 -8.22
C GLY A 82 2.95 4.67 -8.21
N LEU A 83 2.82 4.11 -7.00
CA LEU A 83 2.07 2.88 -6.77
C LEU A 83 0.58 3.09 -7.09
N PRO A 84 -0.18 2.02 -7.40
CA PRO A 84 -1.63 2.12 -7.48
C PRO A 84 -2.20 2.76 -6.21
N ARG A 85 -3.38 3.35 -6.34
CA ARG A 85 -4.16 3.80 -5.18
C ARG A 85 -4.42 2.61 -4.26
N TRP A 86 -4.46 2.83 -2.95
CA TRP A 86 -4.62 1.74 -1.99
C TRP A 86 -5.92 0.94 -2.23
N THR A 87 -6.97 1.59 -2.74
CA THR A 87 -8.25 0.91 -3.10
C THR A 87 -8.15 -0.06 -4.28
N ALA A 88 -6.99 -0.13 -4.93
CA ALA A 88 -6.68 -1.08 -6.01
C ALA A 88 -5.65 -2.13 -5.59
N TRP A 89 -5.23 -2.16 -4.32
CA TRP A 89 -4.23 -3.13 -3.84
C TRP A 89 -4.82 -4.50 -3.53
N TRP A 90 -6.12 -4.55 -3.23
CA TRP A 90 -6.86 -5.77 -2.90
C TRP A 90 -8.00 -5.97 -3.89
N ASP A 91 -8.55 -7.19 -3.87
CA ASP A 91 -9.67 -7.53 -4.73
C ASP A 91 -10.90 -6.68 -4.41
N GLU A 92 -11.73 -6.47 -5.41
CA GLU A 92 -12.94 -5.65 -5.27
C GLU A 92 -13.86 -6.16 -4.16
N SER A 93 -13.92 -7.47 -3.92
CA SER A 93 -14.71 -8.08 -2.84
C SER A 93 -14.26 -7.65 -1.44
N ASP A 94 -12.99 -7.30 -1.28
CA ASP A 94 -12.43 -6.89 0.02
C ASP A 94 -12.55 -5.38 0.22
N VAL A 95 -12.41 -4.60 -0.86
CA VAL A 95 -12.44 -3.13 -0.81
C VAL A 95 -13.86 -2.58 -0.85
N ALA A 96 -14.74 -3.12 -1.70
CA ALA A 96 -16.07 -2.57 -1.91
C ALA A 96 -16.92 -2.47 -0.63
N PRO A 97 -16.91 -3.45 0.29
CA PRO A 97 -17.66 -3.38 1.54
C PRO A 97 -17.21 -2.28 2.50
N MET A 98 -16.04 -1.66 2.28
CA MET A 98 -15.55 -0.55 3.12
C MET A 98 -16.30 0.77 2.83
N PHE A 99 -17.05 0.85 1.74
CA PHE A 99 -17.76 2.04 1.29
C PHE A 99 -19.27 1.83 1.37
N PRO A 100 -20.07 2.89 1.62
CA PRO A 100 -21.52 2.77 1.69
C PRO A 100 -22.14 2.36 0.35
N ASP A 101 -21.56 2.83 -0.76
CA ASP A 101 -22.07 2.58 -2.10
C ASP A 101 -20.96 2.75 -3.18
N PRO A 102 -21.20 2.24 -4.41
CA PRO A 102 -20.22 2.32 -5.50
C PRO A 102 -19.90 3.74 -6.00
N GLN A 103 -20.81 4.71 -5.84
CA GLN A 103 -20.57 6.10 -6.22
C GLN A 103 -19.61 6.76 -5.23
N THR A 104 -19.84 6.60 -3.92
CA THR A 104 -18.93 7.08 -2.88
C THR A 104 -17.54 6.48 -3.04
N ARG A 105 -17.43 5.16 -3.30
CA ARG A 105 -16.14 4.52 -3.61
C ARG A 105 -15.44 5.15 -4.80
N ARG A 106 -16.18 5.43 -5.89
CA ARG A 106 -15.61 6.06 -7.10
C ARG A 106 -15.06 7.44 -6.80
N VAL A 107 -15.80 8.28 -6.06
CA VAL A 107 -15.37 9.64 -5.69
C VAL A 107 -14.13 9.58 -4.80
N VAL A 108 -14.17 8.83 -3.70
CA VAL A 108 -13.04 8.73 -2.75
C VAL A 108 -11.82 8.10 -3.41
N SER A 109 -12.00 7.09 -4.27
CA SER A 109 -10.90 6.53 -5.05
C SER A 109 -10.34 7.55 -6.04
N ALA A 110 -11.17 8.38 -6.66
CA ALA A 110 -10.74 9.41 -7.61
C ALA A 110 -9.84 10.48 -6.98
N GLU A 111 -10.05 10.79 -5.70
CA GLU A 111 -9.29 11.79 -4.94
C GLU A 111 -7.92 11.29 -4.46
N GLN A 112 -7.72 9.97 -4.37
CA GLN A 112 -6.48 9.41 -3.83
C GLN A 112 -5.26 9.71 -4.74
N PRO A 113 -4.13 10.14 -4.16
CA PRO A 113 -2.88 10.23 -4.91
C PRO A 113 -2.31 8.84 -5.22
N ARG A 114 -1.48 8.76 -6.26
CA ARG A 114 -0.53 7.65 -6.43
C ARG A 114 0.75 8.05 -5.72
N LEU A 115 1.07 7.37 -4.61
CA LEU A 115 2.22 7.73 -3.78
C LEU A 115 3.48 6.99 -4.27
N PRO A 116 4.67 7.62 -4.19
CA PRO A 116 5.93 6.94 -4.48
C PRO A 116 6.23 5.87 -3.42
N LEU A 117 7.08 4.89 -3.74
CA LEU A 117 7.50 3.87 -2.79
C LEU A 117 8.12 4.49 -1.52
N SER A 118 8.90 5.56 -1.67
CA SER A 118 9.56 6.27 -0.56
C SER A 118 8.61 6.80 0.50
N TYR A 119 7.34 7.07 0.16
CA TYR A 119 6.33 7.44 1.16
C TYR A 119 6.07 6.29 2.15
N TYR A 120 6.06 5.05 1.68
CA TYR A 120 5.80 3.87 2.51
C TYR A 120 7.03 3.39 3.29
N GLU A 121 8.22 3.82 2.89
CA GLU A 121 9.48 3.56 3.61
C GLU A 121 9.76 4.61 4.69
N GLN A 122 8.99 5.69 4.71
CA GLN A 122 9.17 6.77 5.68
C GLN A 122 8.92 6.27 7.10
N LYS A 123 9.94 6.43 7.95
CA LYS A 123 9.79 6.23 9.40
C LYS A 123 9.15 7.47 9.99
N VAL A 124 7.98 7.32 10.60
CA VAL A 124 7.35 8.39 11.37
C VAL A 124 8.13 8.55 12.67
N PRO A 125 8.72 9.72 12.96
CA PRO A 125 9.38 9.95 14.23
C PRO A 125 8.33 9.93 15.34
N VAL A 126 8.46 8.98 16.26
CA VAL A 126 7.61 8.86 17.44
C VAL A 126 8.44 9.34 18.63
N PRO A 127 8.09 10.46 19.29
CA PRO A 127 8.82 10.94 20.45
C PRO A 127 8.87 9.91 21.58
N ASP A 128 9.97 9.87 22.33
CA ASP A 128 10.05 9.05 23.54
C ASP A 128 8.96 9.50 24.53
N GLY A 129 8.25 8.53 25.13
CA GLY A 129 7.17 8.81 26.07
C GLY A 129 5.94 9.51 25.47
N TRP A 130 5.80 9.51 24.13
CA TRP A 130 4.59 10.05 23.46
C TRP A 130 3.30 9.43 24.01
N ASP A 131 3.40 8.20 24.51
CA ASP A 131 2.34 7.36 25.02
C ASP A 131 2.17 7.43 26.55
N ASP A 132 3.01 8.19 27.25
CA ASP A 132 2.92 8.40 28.71
C ASP A 132 1.80 9.39 29.09
N ALA A 133 1.36 10.22 28.15
CA ALA A 133 0.26 11.15 28.37
C ALA A 133 -1.09 10.45 28.20
N ALA A 134 -2.03 10.73 29.11
CA ALA A 134 -3.40 10.25 29.00
C ALA A 134 -4.04 10.78 27.70
N CYS A 135 -4.33 9.88 26.77
CA CYS A 135 -5.00 10.17 25.52
C CYS A 135 -6.37 9.46 25.48
N GLY A 136 -7.24 9.90 24.58
CA GLY A 136 -8.47 9.18 24.24
C GLY A 136 -8.27 8.30 23.01
N TYR A 137 -8.83 7.10 23.02
CA TYR A 137 -8.89 6.20 21.86
C TYR A 137 -10.35 5.91 21.51
N LEU A 138 -10.75 6.24 20.27
CA LEU A 138 -12.06 5.88 19.74
C LEU A 138 -11.94 4.66 18.84
N LEU A 139 -12.49 3.54 19.29
CA LEU A 139 -12.62 2.32 18.49
C LEU A 139 -13.90 2.42 17.65
N PHE A 140 -13.81 2.16 16.34
CA PHE A 140 -15.00 2.01 15.48
C PHE A 140 -15.31 0.54 15.17
N GLY A 141 -14.31 -0.31 15.01
CA GLY A 141 -14.51 -1.72 14.70
C GLY A 141 -13.22 -2.42 14.26
N PRO A 142 -13.31 -3.64 13.72
CA PRO A 142 -12.16 -4.41 13.29
C PRO A 142 -11.33 -3.71 12.20
N PRO A 143 -10.01 -3.98 12.13
CA PRO A 143 -9.23 -4.91 12.94
C PRO A 143 -8.51 -4.23 14.14
N TYR A 144 -9.07 -3.13 14.65
CA TYR A 144 -8.38 -2.26 15.60
C TYR A 144 -8.53 -2.65 17.08
N GLU A 145 -9.03 -3.86 17.36
CA GLU A 145 -9.25 -4.35 18.72
C GLU A 145 -7.96 -4.42 19.53
N GLN A 146 -6.86 -4.88 18.92
CA GLN A 146 -5.56 -4.97 19.59
C GLN A 146 -5.06 -3.58 19.97
N ALA A 147 -5.12 -2.61 19.07
CA ALA A 147 -4.71 -1.24 19.36
C ALA A 147 -5.56 -0.59 20.46
N ALA A 148 -6.87 -0.87 20.48
CA ALA A 148 -7.74 -0.42 21.57
C ALA A 148 -7.40 -1.10 22.90
N GLN A 149 -7.00 -2.38 22.88
CA GLN A 149 -6.54 -3.09 24.07
C GLN A 149 -5.23 -2.51 24.60
N ASP A 150 -4.25 -2.27 23.73
CA ASP A 150 -2.97 -1.64 24.08
C ASP A 150 -3.20 -0.27 24.73
N ALA A 151 -4.16 0.52 24.21
CA ALA A 151 -4.55 1.80 24.80
C ALA A 151 -5.13 1.64 26.23
N ARG A 152 -6.02 0.67 26.46
CA ARG A 152 -6.57 0.39 27.80
C ARG A 152 -5.48 -0.01 28.79
N GLU A 153 -4.53 -0.84 28.36
CA GLU A 153 -3.42 -1.29 29.21
C GLU A 153 -2.50 -0.14 29.62
N ARG A 154 -2.44 0.92 28.81
CA ARG A 154 -1.73 2.17 29.10
C ARG A 154 -2.53 3.13 29.98
N GLY A 155 -3.77 2.80 30.35
CA GLY A 155 -4.65 3.65 31.14
C GLY A 155 -5.29 4.80 30.36
N TRP A 156 -5.35 4.69 29.03
CA TRP A 156 -6.06 5.67 28.19
C TRP A 156 -7.57 5.49 28.29
N ASP A 157 -8.31 6.59 28.09
CA ASP A 157 -9.76 6.53 27.97
C ASP A 157 -10.12 5.90 26.62
N VAL A 158 -10.82 4.78 26.63
CA VAL A 158 -11.19 4.06 25.40
C VAL A 158 -12.69 3.93 25.29
N ASP A 159 -13.27 4.62 24.31
CA ASP A 159 -14.67 4.51 23.94
C ASP A 159 -14.83 3.71 22.64
N HIS A 160 -15.91 2.94 22.55
CA HIS A 160 -16.28 2.19 21.36
C HIS A 160 -17.55 2.79 20.78
N VAL A 161 -17.44 3.31 19.56
CA VAL A 161 -18.56 3.77 18.74
C VAL A 161 -18.74 2.74 17.63
N PRO A 162 -19.74 1.83 17.70
CA PRO A 162 -19.87 0.76 16.70
C PRO A 162 -19.96 1.33 15.28
N GLY A 163 -19.02 0.92 14.42
CA GLY A 163 -18.84 1.45 13.08
C GLY A 163 -18.07 0.49 12.16
N LEU A 164 -17.67 1.00 11.00
CA LEU A 164 -16.90 0.27 9.99
C LEU A 164 -15.53 0.93 9.77
N HIS A 165 -14.68 0.29 8.98
CA HIS A 165 -13.31 0.77 8.71
C HIS A 165 -13.25 2.24 8.25
N LEU A 166 -14.23 2.68 7.45
CA LEU A 166 -14.39 4.08 7.02
C LEU A 166 -15.69 4.67 7.59
N HIS A 167 -15.94 4.52 8.90
CA HIS A 167 -17.22 4.86 9.53
C HIS A 167 -17.73 6.27 9.20
N GLN A 168 -16.82 7.25 9.10
CA GLN A 168 -17.17 8.64 8.77
C GLN A 168 -17.81 8.80 7.38
N LEU A 169 -17.59 7.84 6.47
CA LEU A 169 -18.26 7.78 5.18
C LEU A 169 -19.56 6.98 5.22
N VAL A 170 -19.68 6.06 6.18
CA VAL A 170 -20.78 5.10 6.28
C VAL A 170 -21.96 5.66 7.07
N ASP A 171 -21.68 6.33 8.19
CA ASP A 171 -22.68 6.90 9.10
C ASP A 171 -22.14 8.22 9.70
N PRO A 172 -22.11 9.32 8.91
CA PRO A 172 -21.45 10.58 9.30
C PRO A 172 -22.17 11.35 10.42
N ASP A 173 -23.43 10.99 10.73
CA ASP A 173 -24.26 11.69 11.71
C ASP A 173 -24.15 11.08 13.13
N ARG A 174 -23.27 10.09 13.30
CA ARG A 174 -23.01 9.39 14.57
C ARG A 174 -21.69 9.76 15.23
#